data_AF-A0A328PFN9-F1
#
_entry.id   AF-A0A328PFN9-F1
#
_cell.length_a   1.000
_cell.length_b   1.000
_cell.length_c   1.000
_cell.angle_alpha   90.00
_cell.angle_beta   90.00
_cell.angle_gamma   90.00
#
_symmetry.space_group_name_H-M   'P 1'
#
loop_
_entity.id
_entity.type
_entity.pdbx_description
1 polymer ?
#
loop_
_entity_poly.entity_id
_entity_poly.type
_entity_poly.pdbx_seq_one_letter_code
_entity_poly.pdbx_strand_id
1 'polypeptide(L)'
;MCYHIMVVAVRRLLFFLAILSCFCLLGSSSAVSLSYNEICDASKLIGNYTAQHEKIPSQVAINGKNVSADDYLYASSTTIINLDQARRVGLSFNSMASPPSPSGTGTGTLQKAGYLQVAKNVKAFMESYGRSPNYASTAIGQVRPESLIYANARIINFYNSTGRLPNYVTVEYVTGKGGIIVRPRADYTYTIQGYNVQFQDKSTGTIQYYKWDFGDQSTSTQK
;
A
#
# COMPACT_ATOMS: atom_id res chain seq x y z
N MET A 1 63.30 -27.32 -4.10
CA MET A 1 62.06 -27.03 -4.87
C MET A 1 60.79 -26.92 -4.02
N CYS A 2 60.83 -27.04 -2.68
CA CYS A 2 59.62 -26.94 -1.84
C CYS A 2 59.35 -25.54 -1.24
N TYR A 3 60.36 -24.68 -1.11
CA TYR A 3 60.21 -23.37 -0.45
C TYR A 3 59.49 -22.32 -1.32
N HIS A 4 59.58 -22.44 -2.65
CA HIS A 4 58.98 -21.47 -3.59
C HIS A 4 57.47 -21.65 -3.77
N ILE A 5 56.93 -22.85 -3.48
CA ILE A 5 55.50 -23.16 -3.59
C ILE A 5 54.74 -22.66 -2.35
N MET A 6 55.36 -22.63 -1.16
CA MET A 6 54.73 -22.18 0.08
C MET A 6 54.46 -20.67 0.12
N VAL A 7 55.33 -19.82 -0.46
CA VAL A 7 55.17 -18.36 -0.43
C VAL A 7 54.00 -17.89 -1.31
N VAL A 8 53.74 -18.58 -2.43
CA VAL A 8 52.61 -18.26 -3.32
C VAL A 8 51.27 -18.70 -2.70
N ALA A 9 51.26 -19.79 -1.93
CA ALA A 9 50.07 -20.26 -1.22
C ALA A 9 49.67 -19.31 -0.07
N VAL A 10 50.62 -18.79 0.71
CA VAL A 10 50.34 -17.85 1.81
C VAL A 10 49.90 -16.47 1.30
N ARG A 11 50.45 -16.02 0.16
CA ARG A 11 50.06 -14.73 -0.45
C ARG A 11 48.70 -14.78 -1.16
N ARG A 12 48.20 -15.98 -1.50
CA ARG A 12 46.81 -16.21 -1.96
C ARG A 12 45.83 -16.42 -0.81
N LEU A 13 46.30 -16.89 0.35
CA LEU A 13 45.47 -17.07 1.54
C LEU A 13 45.15 -15.74 2.25
N LEU A 14 46.04 -14.75 2.16
CA LEU A 14 45.81 -13.40 2.72
C LEU A 14 44.90 -12.50 1.87
N PHE A 15 44.54 -12.90 0.64
CA PHE A 15 43.54 -12.21 -0.18
C PHE A 15 42.12 -12.79 -0.06
N PHE A 16 41.96 -13.88 0.70
CA PHE A 16 40.65 -14.48 1.00
C PHE A 16 40.07 -14.06 2.35
N LEU A 17 40.80 -13.26 3.15
CA LEU A 17 40.35 -12.76 4.46
C LEU A 17 39.90 -11.28 4.44
N ALA A 18 39.81 -10.64 3.28
CA ALA A 18 39.37 -9.24 3.13
C ALA A 18 38.03 -9.07 2.38
N ILE A 19 37.17 -10.10 2.38
CA ILE A 19 35.76 -9.98 1.97
C ILE A 19 34.86 -10.36 3.16
N LEU A 20 35.13 -9.77 4.34
CA LEU A 20 34.29 -9.91 5.53
C LEU A 20 33.69 -8.58 6.01
N SER A 21 33.62 -7.56 5.16
CA SER A 21 32.98 -6.30 5.56
C SER A 21 32.31 -5.56 4.41
N CYS A 22 31.54 -6.26 3.58
CA CYS A 22 30.23 -5.70 3.27
C CYS A 22 29.28 -6.27 4.31
N PHE A 23 29.28 -5.64 5.48
CA PHE A 23 28.12 -5.69 6.36
C PHE A 23 27.01 -5.05 5.52
N CYS A 24 26.33 -5.86 4.72
CA CYS A 24 24.99 -5.56 4.30
C CYS A 24 24.26 -5.39 5.62
N LEU A 25 24.08 -4.14 6.02
CA LEU A 25 23.05 -3.78 6.97
C LEU A 25 21.79 -4.36 6.34
N LEU A 26 21.44 -5.58 6.75
CA LEU A 26 20.09 -6.08 6.70
C LEU A 26 19.36 -5.11 7.61
N GLY A 27 19.01 -3.95 7.06
CA GLY A 27 18.15 -3.00 7.72
C GLY A 27 16.96 -3.82 8.16
N SER A 28 16.69 -3.81 9.46
CA SER A 28 15.56 -4.51 10.03
C SER A 28 14.31 -4.07 9.28
N SER A 29 13.89 -4.85 8.28
CA SER A 29 12.72 -4.52 7.49
C SER A 29 11.53 -4.76 8.40
N SER A 30 10.85 -3.69 8.80
CA SER A 30 9.63 -3.83 9.57
C SER A 30 8.62 -4.62 8.74
N ALA A 31 8.16 -5.75 9.27
CA ALA A 31 7.16 -6.57 8.61
C ALA A 31 5.81 -5.85 8.67
N VAL A 32 5.21 -5.61 7.51
CA VAL A 32 3.85 -5.09 7.35
C VAL A 32 2.89 -6.27 7.24
N SER A 33 1.85 -6.30 8.07
CA SER A 33 0.79 -7.30 8.00
C SER A 33 -0.58 -6.65 7.88
N LEU A 34 -1.29 -6.94 6.81
CA LEU A 34 -2.60 -6.35 6.49
C LEU A 34 -3.62 -7.46 6.25
N SER A 35 -4.76 -7.36 6.92
CA SER A 35 -5.93 -8.15 6.58
C SER A 35 -6.54 -7.68 5.25
N TYR A 36 -7.32 -8.54 4.61
CA TYR A 36 -8.06 -8.18 3.39
C TYR A 36 -8.94 -6.92 3.60
N ASN A 37 -9.60 -6.81 4.75
CA ASN A 37 -10.46 -5.66 5.07
C ASN A 37 -9.67 -4.36 5.21
N GLU A 38 -8.47 -4.40 5.81
CA GLU A 38 -7.60 -3.22 5.92
C GLU A 38 -7.12 -2.73 4.54
N ILE A 39 -6.85 -3.65 3.61
CA ILE A 39 -6.50 -3.31 2.22
C ILE A 39 -7.70 -2.68 1.50
N CYS A 40 -8.91 -3.19 1.75
CA CYS A 40 -10.14 -2.60 1.21
C CYS A 40 -10.38 -1.19 1.76
N ASP A 41 -10.19 -0.98 3.07
CA ASP A 41 -10.32 0.33 3.70
C ASP A 41 -9.26 1.32 3.17
N ALA A 42 -8.01 0.88 3.02
CA ALA A 42 -6.98 1.69 2.37
C ALA A 42 -7.37 2.07 0.94
N SER A 43 -7.91 1.13 0.16
CA SER A 43 -8.36 1.36 -1.21
C SER A 43 -9.48 2.39 -1.29
N LYS A 44 -10.43 2.36 -0.35
CA LYS A 44 -11.50 3.37 -0.25
C LYS A 44 -10.93 4.75 0.08
N LEU A 45 -10.08 4.83 1.10
CA LEU A 45 -9.52 6.11 1.55
C LEU A 45 -8.60 6.73 0.47
N ILE A 46 -7.75 5.94 -0.18
CA ILE A 46 -6.90 6.39 -1.29
C ILE A 46 -7.77 6.87 -2.46
N GLY A 47 -8.79 6.10 -2.84
CA GLY A 47 -9.72 6.48 -3.91
C GLY A 47 -10.38 7.85 -3.64
N ASN A 48 -10.91 8.04 -2.43
CA ASN A 48 -11.55 9.29 -2.03
C ASN A 48 -10.57 10.46 -1.96
N TYR A 49 -9.39 10.25 -1.35
CA TYR A 49 -8.37 11.29 -1.23
C TYR A 49 -7.89 11.76 -2.61
N THR A 50 -7.57 10.83 -3.51
CA THR A 50 -7.06 11.17 -4.84
C THR A 50 -8.10 11.86 -5.71
N ALA A 51 -9.37 11.48 -5.59
CA ALA A 51 -10.46 12.17 -6.28
C ALA A 51 -10.63 13.64 -5.84
N GLN A 52 -10.18 13.99 -4.63
CA GLN A 52 -10.31 15.35 -4.08
C GLN A 52 -9.05 16.21 -4.21
N HIS A 53 -7.87 15.58 -4.32
CA HIS A 53 -6.58 16.27 -4.22
C HIS A 53 -5.68 16.11 -5.44
N GLU A 54 -6.09 15.33 -6.45
CA GLU A 54 -5.31 15.03 -7.68
C GLU A 54 -3.93 14.40 -7.42
N LYS A 55 -3.70 13.94 -6.18
CA LYS A 55 -2.48 13.29 -5.69
C LYS A 55 -2.84 12.05 -4.89
N ILE A 56 -1.92 11.12 -4.74
CA ILE A 56 -2.10 10.02 -3.78
C ILE A 56 -1.64 10.43 -2.38
N PRO A 57 -2.22 9.84 -1.32
CA PRO A 57 -1.69 10.04 0.02
C PRO A 57 -0.27 9.46 0.13
N SER A 58 0.60 10.08 0.93
CA SER A 58 1.92 9.50 1.19
C SER A 58 1.83 8.27 2.10
N GLN A 59 0.84 8.24 2.98
CA GLN A 59 0.60 7.17 3.94
C GLN A 59 -0.87 7.04 4.31
N VAL A 60 -1.30 5.82 4.60
CA VAL A 60 -2.58 5.50 5.23
C VAL A 60 -2.34 4.86 6.59
N ALA A 61 -2.88 5.46 7.66
CA ALA A 61 -2.85 4.88 8.99
C ALA A 61 -4.16 4.10 9.26
N ILE A 62 -4.07 2.79 9.46
CA ILE A 62 -5.21 1.89 9.67
C ILE A 62 -4.95 0.99 10.86
N ASN A 63 -5.81 1.05 11.89
CA ASN A 63 -5.71 0.19 13.09
C ASN A 63 -4.32 0.22 13.75
N GLY A 64 -3.71 1.40 13.84
CA GLY A 64 -2.36 1.57 14.40
C GLY A 64 -1.22 1.16 13.46
N LYS A 65 -1.51 0.71 12.24
CA LYS A 65 -0.51 0.36 11.21
C LYS A 65 -0.32 1.53 10.26
N ASN A 66 0.94 1.86 9.98
CA ASN A 66 1.31 2.85 8.98
C ASN A 66 1.60 2.15 7.65
N VAL A 67 0.75 2.37 6.65
CA VAL A 67 0.89 1.80 5.31
C VAL A 67 1.35 2.90 4.38
N SER A 68 2.60 2.85 3.92
CA SER A 68 3.07 3.81 2.93
C SER A 68 2.37 3.61 1.58
N ALA A 69 2.43 4.62 0.71
CA ALA A 69 1.97 4.50 -0.67
C ALA A 69 2.62 3.29 -1.42
N ASP A 70 3.89 3.02 -1.13
CA ASP A 70 4.66 1.95 -1.76
C ASP A 70 4.28 0.58 -1.19
N ASP A 71 4.08 0.46 0.13
CA ASP A 71 3.53 -0.76 0.75
C ASP A 71 2.16 -1.08 0.17
N TYR A 72 1.32 -0.06 -0.02
CA TYR A 72 0.01 -0.22 -0.63
C TYR A 72 0.10 -0.68 -2.10
N LEU A 73 1.05 -0.18 -2.90
CA LEU A 73 1.21 -0.64 -4.28
C LEU A 73 1.49 -2.14 -4.33
N TYR A 74 2.35 -2.65 -3.45
CA TYR A 74 2.62 -4.08 -3.34
C TYR A 74 1.39 -4.86 -2.87
N ALA A 75 0.79 -4.43 -1.76
CA ALA A 75 -0.36 -5.10 -1.17
C ALA A 75 -1.53 -5.16 -2.15
N SER A 76 -1.87 -4.03 -2.78
CA SER A 76 -2.97 -3.94 -3.74
C SER A 76 -2.74 -4.76 -5.00
N SER A 77 -1.52 -4.76 -5.55
CA SER A 77 -1.17 -5.60 -6.71
C SER A 77 -1.32 -7.09 -6.38
N THR A 78 -0.86 -7.50 -5.20
CA THR A 78 -1.00 -8.87 -4.71
C THR A 78 -2.46 -9.24 -4.46
N THR A 79 -3.23 -8.33 -3.85
CA THR A 79 -4.67 -8.53 -3.62
C THR A 79 -5.43 -8.69 -4.93
N ILE A 80 -5.17 -7.88 -5.96
CA ILE A 80 -5.84 -8.02 -7.27
C ILE A 80 -5.62 -9.41 -7.88
N ILE A 81 -4.41 -9.96 -7.76
CA ILE A 81 -4.09 -11.33 -8.21
C ILE A 81 -4.86 -12.37 -7.40
N ASN A 82 -4.92 -12.24 -6.08
CA ASN A 82 -5.67 -13.14 -5.21
C ASN A 82 -7.19 -13.10 -5.52
N LEU A 83 -7.72 -11.91 -5.79
CA LEU A 83 -9.12 -11.71 -6.14
C LEU A 83 -9.50 -12.35 -7.49
N ASP A 84 -8.57 -12.44 -8.44
CA ASP A 84 -8.78 -13.20 -9.67
C ASP A 84 -8.97 -14.70 -9.42
N GLN A 85 -8.39 -15.20 -8.33
CA GLN A 85 -8.58 -16.57 -7.84
C GLN A 85 -9.74 -16.70 -6.83
N ALA A 86 -10.58 -15.67 -6.70
CA ALA A 86 -11.66 -15.57 -5.71
C ALA A 86 -11.19 -15.68 -4.24
N ARG A 87 -9.93 -15.31 -3.95
CA ARG A 87 -9.34 -15.40 -2.60
C ARG A 87 -9.29 -14.04 -1.92
N ARG A 88 -9.96 -13.92 -0.77
CA ARG A 88 -9.97 -12.73 0.10
C ARG A 88 -9.06 -12.93 1.31
N VAL A 89 -7.75 -12.95 1.05
CA VAL A 89 -6.73 -13.26 2.07
C VAL A 89 -5.94 -12.02 2.49
N GLY A 90 -5.50 -11.99 3.75
CA GLY A 90 -4.52 -11.02 4.23
C GLY A 90 -3.11 -11.31 3.72
N LEU A 91 -2.20 -10.35 3.90
CA LEU A 91 -0.82 -10.39 3.43
C LEU A 91 0.13 -10.04 4.57
N SER A 92 1.31 -10.65 4.56
CA SER A 92 2.46 -10.26 5.40
C SER A 92 3.68 -10.14 4.50
N PHE A 93 4.38 -9.00 4.58
CA PHE A 93 5.48 -8.67 3.68
C PHE A 93 6.43 -7.65 4.32
N ASN A 94 7.64 -7.53 3.77
CA ASN A 94 8.58 -6.49 4.18
C ASN A 94 8.17 -5.14 3.59
N SER A 95 8.32 -4.06 4.35
CA SER A 95 8.01 -2.72 3.83
C SER A 95 8.80 -2.40 2.55
N MET A 96 8.14 -1.69 1.62
CA MET A 96 8.63 -1.42 0.28
C MET A 96 9.17 -0.01 0.18
N ALA A 97 10.39 0.13 -0.35
CA ALA A 97 10.98 1.46 -0.55
C ALA A 97 10.36 2.21 -1.73
N SER A 98 10.47 3.54 -1.69
CA SER A 98 10.07 4.41 -2.79
C SER A 98 10.92 4.21 -4.05
N PRO A 99 10.37 4.49 -5.24
CA PRO A 99 11.12 4.49 -6.48
C PRO A 99 12.08 5.70 -6.52
N PRO A 100 13.33 5.55 -6.99
CA PRO A 100 14.31 6.64 -7.05
C PRO A 100 13.98 7.69 -8.10
N SER A 101 13.26 7.33 -9.17
CA SER A 101 12.96 8.25 -10.27
C SER A 101 11.65 7.89 -10.95
N PRO A 102 10.49 8.10 -10.28
CA PRO A 102 9.19 7.75 -10.84
C PRO A 102 8.89 8.56 -12.11
N SER A 103 8.51 7.86 -13.18
CA SER A 103 8.26 8.43 -14.50
C SER A 103 7.11 7.70 -15.21
N GLY A 104 6.71 8.19 -16.38
CA GLY A 104 5.59 7.65 -17.14
C GLY A 104 4.37 8.58 -17.14
N THR A 105 3.66 8.56 -18.26
CA THR A 105 2.49 9.40 -18.59
C THR A 105 1.35 8.58 -19.22
N GLY A 106 1.50 7.25 -19.30
CA GLY A 106 0.51 6.36 -19.89
C GLY A 106 -0.83 6.47 -19.18
N THR A 107 -1.89 6.67 -19.97
CA THR A 107 -3.28 6.79 -19.52
C THR A 107 -4.21 6.11 -20.52
N GLY A 108 -5.45 5.83 -20.11
CA GLY A 108 -6.44 5.14 -20.94
C GLY A 108 -6.84 3.79 -20.37
N THR A 109 -7.48 2.97 -21.18
CA THR A 109 -8.15 1.76 -20.69
C THR A 109 -7.26 0.52 -20.75
N LEU A 110 -7.13 -0.18 -19.63
CA LEU A 110 -6.58 -1.53 -19.56
C LEU A 110 -7.72 -2.53 -19.35
N GLN A 111 -7.83 -3.50 -20.25
CA GLN A 111 -8.74 -4.65 -20.09
C GLN A 111 -8.29 -5.53 -18.91
N LYS A 112 -9.19 -6.41 -18.44
CA LYS A 112 -8.93 -7.31 -17.30
C LYS A 112 -7.61 -8.05 -17.37
N ALA A 113 -7.33 -8.70 -18.50
CA ALA A 113 -6.06 -9.39 -18.72
C ALA A 113 -4.86 -8.44 -18.62
N GLY A 114 -5.00 -7.21 -19.14
CA GLY A 114 -3.96 -6.19 -19.12
C GLY A 114 -3.61 -5.72 -17.72
N TYR A 115 -4.58 -5.27 -16.93
CA TYR A 115 -4.28 -4.81 -15.57
C TYR A 115 -3.85 -5.96 -14.64
N LEU A 116 -4.32 -7.20 -14.86
CA LEU A 116 -3.84 -8.36 -14.12
C LEU A 116 -2.37 -8.67 -14.44
N GLN A 117 -1.96 -8.54 -15.70
CA GLN A 117 -0.56 -8.70 -16.07
C GLN A 117 0.32 -7.61 -15.44
N VAL A 118 -0.18 -6.37 -15.40
CA VAL A 118 0.51 -5.26 -14.72
C VAL A 118 0.68 -5.57 -13.24
N ALA A 119 -0.38 -6.01 -12.54
CA ALA A 119 -0.30 -6.37 -11.13
C ALA A 119 0.74 -7.48 -10.86
N LYS A 120 0.78 -8.52 -11.71
CA LYS A 120 1.79 -9.59 -11.63
C LYS A 120 3.22 -9.07 -11.81
N ASN A 121 3.44 -8.24 -12.83
CA ASN A 121 4.76 -7.69 -13.14
C ASN A 121 5.25 -6.74 -12.03
N VAL A 122 4.37 -5.87 -11.52
CA VAL A 122 4.68 -4.95 -10.43
C VAL A 122 5.01 -5.73 -9.15
N LYS A 123 4.20 -6.72 -8.78
CA LYS A 123 4.47 -7.59 -7.64
C LYS A 123 5.86 -8.25 -7.76
N ALA A 124 6.14 -8.89 -8.91
CA ALA A 124 7.40 -9.58 -9.15
C ALA A 124 8.62 -8.63 -9.08
N PHE A 125 8.49 -7.42 -9.62
CA PHE A 125 9.51 -6.38 -9.51
C PHE A 125 9.76 -6.02 -8.03
N MET A 126 8.70 -5.74 -7.28
CA MET A 126 8.81 -5.31 -5.88
C MET A 126 9.39 -6.41 -4.98
N GLU A 127 9.08 -7.69 -5.26
CA GLU A 127 9.69 -8.83 -4.56
C GLU A 127 11.18 -8.98 -4.87
N SER A 128 11.59 -8.64 -6.09
CA SER A 128 12.98 -8.76 -6.54
C SER A 128 13.87 -7.61 -6.07
N TYR A 129 13.31 -6.40 -5.99
CA TYR A 129 14.08 -5.17 -5.74
C TYR A 129 13.75 -4.48 -4.41
N GLY A 130 12.76 -4.94 -3.66
CA GLY A 130 12.35 -4.36 -2.37
C GLY A 130 11.82 -2.93 -2.46
N ARG A 131 11.42 -2.48 -3.66
CA ARG A 131 10.96 -1.11 -3.92
C ARG A 131 9.94 -1.04 -5.05
N SER A 132 9.13 0.01 -5.05
CA SER A 132 8.25 0.33 -6.19
C SER A 132 9.05 0.53 -7.49
N PRO A 133 8.49 0.15 -8.65
CA PRO A 133 9.09 0.45 -9.94
C PRO A 133 8.99 1.94 -10.25
N ASN A 134 9.90 2.44 -11.10
CA ASN A 134 9.82 3.80 -11.63
C ASN A 134 8.59 3.98 -12.53
N TYR A 135 8.21 2.91 -13.25
CA TYR A 135 7.00 2.80 -14.07
C TYR A 135 6.68 1.33 -14.33
N ALA A 136 5.45 1.03 -14.73
CA ALA A 136 5.08 -0.23 -15.37
C ALA A 136 4.88 -0.03 -16.88
N SER A 137 5.51 -0.87 -17.71
CA SER A 137 5.26 -0.89 -19.16
C SER A 137 3.94 -1.60 -19.46
N THR A 138 3.05 -0.93 -20.19
CA THR A 138 1.71 -1.43 -20.49
C THR A 138 1.32 -1.15 -21.95
N ALA A 139 0.18 -1.68 -22.40
CA ALA A 139 -0.39 -1.39 -23.72
C ALA A 139 -0.78 0.10 -23.91
N ILE A 140 -0.99 0.83 -22.81
CA ILE A 140 -1.32 2.28 -22.83
C ILE A 140 -0.07 3.15 -22.59
N GLY A 141 1.13 2.58 -22.72
CA GLY A 141 2.41 3.23 -22.45
C GLY A 141 2.95 2.97 -21.03
N GLN A 142 3.95 3.76 -20.63
CA GLN A 142 4.57 3.66 -19.32
C GLN A 142 3.70 4.34 -18.26
N VAL A 143 3.18 3.57 -17.30
CA VAL A 143 2.32 4.08 -16.22
C VAL A 143 3.15 4.26 -14.95
N ARG A 144 3.10 5.46 -14.37
CA ARG A 144 3.82 5.79 -13.12
C ARG A 144 3.19 5.16 -11.88
N PRO A 145 3.96 4.92 -10.81
CA PRO A 145 3.49 4.23 -9.60
C PRO A 145 2.27 4.89 -8.94
N GLU A 146 2.15 6.22 -8.93
CA GLU A 146 0.99 6.90 -8.33
C GLU A 146 -0.31 6.61 -9.10
N SER A 147 -0.22 6.57 -10.42
CA SER A 147 -1.36 6.21 -11.28
C SER A 147 -1.74 4.73 -11.13
N LEU A 148 -0.76 3.84 -10.91
CA LEU A 148 -1.00 2.43 -10.59
C LEU A 148 -1.70 2.27 -9.23
N ILE A 149 -1.25 2.99 -8.20
CA ILE A 149 -1.86 2.99 -6.86
C ILE A 149 -3.33 3.39 -6.97
N TYR A 150 -3.63 4.48 -7.69
CA TYR A 150 -5.00 4.94 -7.84
C TYR A 150 -5.87 4.01 -8.70
N ALA A 151 -5.32 3.42 -9.77
CA ALA A 151 -6.02 2.40 -10.54
C ALA A 151 -6.33 1.15 -9.71
N ASN A 152 -5.35 0.67 -8.92
CA ASN A 152 -5.52 -0.48 -8.03
C ASN A 152 -6.61 -0.23 -6.97
N ALA A 153 -6.63 0.98 -6.38
CA ALA A 153 -7.67 1.38 -5.44
C ALA A 153 -9.07 1.28 -6.05
N ARG A 154 -9.26 1.79 -7.27
CA ARG A 154 -10.53 1.70 -8.00
C ARG A 154 -10.92 0.24 -8.33
N ILE A 155 -9.96 -0.60 -8.73
CA ILE A 155 -10.21 -2.03 -8.98
C ILE A 155 -10.70 -2.75 -7.71
N ILE A 156 -10.02 -2.54 -6.58
CA ILE A 156 -10.37 -3.20 -5.31
C ILE A 156 -11.71 -2.67 -4.79
N ASN A 157 -11.96 -1.36 -4.90
CA ASN A 157 -13.26 -0.77 -4.53
C ASN A 157 -14.42 -1.34 -5.35
N PHE A 158 -14.22 -1.50 -6.68
CA PHE A 158 -15.20 -2.14 -7.55
C PHE A 158 -15.46 -3.60 -7.15
N TYR A 159 -14.41 -4.37 -6.84
CA TYR A 159 -14.59 -5.74 -6.39
C TYR A 159 -15.38 -5.81 -5.08
N ASN A 160 -15.10 -4.92 -4.14
CA ASN A 160 -15.75 -4.91 -2.84
C ASN A 160 -17.25 -4.56 -2.93
N SER A 161 -17.66 -3.76 -3.92
CA SER A 161 -19.07 -3.44 -4.14
C SER A 161 -19.81 -4.46 -5.00
N THR A 162 -19.14 -5.12 -5.94
CA THR A 162 -19.80 -5.98 -6.95
C THR A 162 -19.54 -7.47 -6.79
N GLY A 163 -18.56 -7.86 -5.97
CA GLY A 163 -18.14 -9.25 -5.78
C GLY A 163 -17.32 -9.84 -6.94
N ARG A 164 -16.98 -9.06 -7.97
CA ARG A 164 -16.16 -9.50 -9.12
C ARG A 164 -15.14 -8.46 -9.54
N LEU A 165 -14.08 -8.90 -10.22
CA LEU A 165 -13.13 -7.97 -10.83
C LEU A 165 -13.79 -7.21 -12.01
N PRO A 166 -13.44 -5.94 -12.24
CA PRO A 166 -13.98 -5.18 -13.36
C PRO A 166 -13.49 -5.74 -14.70
N ASN A 167 -14.27 -5.57 -15.77
CA ASN A 167 -13.83 -6.01 -17.10
C ASN A 167 -12.67 -5.15 -17.63
N TYR A 168 -12.55 -3.91 -17.17
CA TYR A 168 -11.50 -2.97 -17.50
C TYR A 168 -11.31 -1.94 -16.39
N VAL A 169 -10.20 -1.22 -16.43
CA VAL A 169 -9.97 -0.01 -15.63
C VAL A 169 -9.46 1.09 -16.55
N THR A 170 -9.91 2.32 -16.35
CA THR A 170 -9.33 3.51 -17.01
C THR A 170 -8.25 4.07 -16.12
N VAL A 171 -6.98 4.02 -16.53
CA VAL A 171 -5.85 4.62 -15.83
C VAL A 171 -5.87 6.12 -16.06
N GLU A 172 -5.99 6.87 -14.96
CA GLU A 172 -5.92 8.33 -14.93
C GLU A 172 -4.51 8.77 -14.57
N TYR A 173 -4.08 9.91 -15.12
CA TYR A 173 -2.78 10.46 -14.77
C TYR A 173 -2.83 11.08 -13.38
N VAL A 174 -2.04 10.52 -12.47
CA VAL A 174 -1.88 11.02 -11.09
C VAL A 174 -0.38 11.12 -10.81
N THR A 175 0.05 12.23 -10.22
CA THR A 175 1.46 12.48 -9.88
C THR A 175 1.59 13.09 -8.49
N GLY A 176 2.67 12.75 -7.79
CA GLY A 176 2.97 13.27 -6.47
C GLY A 176 2.28 12.51 -5.33
N LYS A 177 2.95 12.57 -4.17
CA LYS A 177 2.49 12.03 -2.89
C LYS A 177 2.31 13.20 -1.93
N GLY A 178 1.24 13.21 -1.14
CA GLY A 178 1.03 14.24 -0.13
C GLY A 178 -0.03 13.86 0.89
N GLY A 179 0.12 14.32 2.13
CA GLY A 179 -0.84 14.07 3.19
C GLY A 179 -0.78 12.66 3.78
N ILE A 180 -1.09 12.58 5.07
CA ILE A 180 -1.33 11.33 5.78
C ILE A 180 -2.84 11.23 6.01
N ILE A 181 -3.45 10.15 5.56
CA ILE A 181 -4.86 9.86 5.83
C ILE A 181 -4.96 8.82 6.94
N VAL A 182 -5.86 9.04 7.89
CA VAL A 182 -6.06 8.16 9.04
C VAL A 182 -7.47 7.60 8.97
N ARG A 183 -7.59 6.27 9.07
CA ARG A 183 -8.89 5.58 9.08
C ARG A 183 -9.79 6.19 10.16
N PRO A 184 -11.02 6.61 9.81
CA PRO A 184 -11.98 7.05 10.80
C PRO A 184 -12.27 5.94 11.81
N ARG A 185 -12.14 6.24 13.11
CA ARG A 185 -12.57 5.37 14.20
C ARG A 185 -13.57 6.12 15.04
N ALA A 186 -14.81 5.65 15.06
CA ALA A 186 -15.83 6.17 15.96
C ALA A 186 -15.45 5.84 17.40
N ASP A 187 -15.56 6.82 18.30
CA ASP A 187 -15.34 6.64 19.74
C ASP A 187 -16.08 7.74 20.51
N TYR A 188 -16.47 7.46 21.74
CA TYR A 188 -17.16 8.44 22.59
C TYR A 188 -16.82 8.20 24.06
N THR A 189 -17.03 9.24 24.86
CA THR A 189 -17.12 9.13 26.31
C THR A 189 -18.40 9.81 26.78
N TYR A 190 -18.72 9.69 28.07
CA TYR A 190 -19.88 10.34 28.64
C TYR A 190 -19.61 10.85 30.05
N THR A 191 -20.35 11.87 30.44
CA THR A 191 -20.44 12.36 31.83
C THR A 191 -21.87 12.25 32.30
N ILE A 192 -22.05 11.93 33.59
CA ILE A 192 -23.35 11.84 34.25
C ILE A 192 -23.41 12.91 35.33
N GLN A 193 -24.44 13.75 35.29
CA GLN A 193 -24.73 14.75 36.32
C GLN A 193 -26.21 14.65 36.71
N GLY A 194 -26.48 13.91 37.78
CA GLY A 194 -27.86 13.55 38.15
C GLY A 194 -28.50 12.68 37.07
N TYR A 195 -29.62 13.15 36.50
CA TYR A 195 -30.33 12.47 35.40
C TYR A 195 -29.88 12.91 34.00
N ASN A 196 -28.93 13.85 33.90
CA ASN A 196 -28.41 14.30 32.62
C ASN A 196 -27.19 13.47 32.23
N VAL A 197 -27.22 12.90 31.03
CA VAL A 197 -26.10 12.24 30.38
C VAL A 197 -25.62 13.11 29.23
N GLN A 198 -24.33 13.46 29.21
CA GLN A 198 -23.70 14.18 28.11
C GLN A 198 -22.69 13.27 27.43
N PHE A 199 -22.86 13.07 26.12
CA PHE A 199 -21.88 12.35 25.29
C PHE A 199 -20.83 13.34 24.78
N GLN A 200 -19.58 12.89 24.72
CA GLN A 200 -18.47 13.62 24.11
C GLN A 200 -17.81 12.76 23.04
N ASP A 201 -17.78 13.26 21.81
CA ASP A 201 -17.06 12.65 20.70
C ASP A 201 -15.56 12.48 21.03
N LYS A 202 -15.07 11.25 20.83
CA LYS A 202 -13.66 10.88 20.86
C LYS A 202 -13.21 10.27 19.53
N SER A 203 -14.04 10.38 18.51
CA SER A 203 -13.74 9.80 17.21
C SER A 203 -12.44 10.37 16.64
N THR A 204 -11.66 9.52 15.99
CA THR A 204 -10.37 9.88 15.40
C THR A 204 -10.37 9.63 13.90
N GLY A 205 -9.37 10.18 13.21
CA GLY A 205 -9.17 10.02 11.76
C GLY A 205 -9.86 11.08 10.90
N THR A 206 -9.84 10.91 9.58
CA THR A 206 -10.41 11.87 8.63
C THR A 206 -11.92 11.64 8.47
N ILE A 207 -12.72 12.23 9.36
CA ILE A 207 -14.18 12.04 9.42
C ILE A 207 -14.88 13.00 8.45
N GLN A 208 -15.70 12.47 7.53
CA GLN A 208 -16.55 13.29 6.65
C GLN A 208 -17.97 13.47 7.20
N TYR A 209 -18.50 12.47 7.90
CA TYR A 209 -19.87 12.48 8.44
C TYR A 209 -19.90 11.80 9.81
N TYR A 210 -20.72 12.32 10.72
CA TYR A 210 -21.03 11.71 12.01
C TYR A 210 -22.40 11.03 11.95
N LYS A 211 -22.51 9.88 12.61
CA LYS A 211 -23.79 9.20 12.84
C LYS A 211 -23.73 8.49 14.19
N TRP A 212 -24.50 9.00 15.14
CA TRP A 212 -24.74 8.39 16.45
C TRP A 212 -26.08 7.67 16.44
N ASP A 213 -26.11 6.46 16.96
CA ASP A 213 -27.32 5.70 17.26
C ASP A 213 -27.31 5.43 18.76
N PHE A 214 -28.29 5.96 19.48
CA PHE A 214 -28.35 5.89 20.94
C PHE A 214 -29.07 4.62 21.45
N GLY A 215 -29.56 3.76 20.55
CA GLY A 215 -30.24 2.51 20.91
C GLY A 215 -31.69 2.69 21.37
N ASP A 216 -32.21 3.92 21.37
CA ASP A 216 -33.59 4.29 21.72
C ASP A 216 -34.40 4.76 20.49
N GLN A 217 -33.93 4.42 19.28
CA GLN A 217 -34.42 4.89 17.98
C GLN A 217 -34.09 6.37 17.65
N SER A 218 -33.46 7.10 18.57
CA SER A 218 -32.93 8.42 18.26
C SER A 218 -31.54 8.33 17.63
N THR A 219 -31.23 9.29 16.74
CA THR A 219 -29.93 9.39 16.08
C THR A 219 -29.46 10.83 16.06
N SER A 220 -28.15 11.05 15.94
CA SER A 220 -27.57 12.38 15.75
C SER A 220 -26.50 12.38 14.67
N THR A 221 -26.39 13.49 13.95
CA THR A 221 -25.28 13.78 13.02
C THR A 221 -24.35 14.86 13.56
N GLN A 222 -24.58 15.31 14.79
CA GLN A 222 -23.76 16.30 15.45
C GLN A 222 -22.52 15.66 16.07
N LYS A 223 -21.47 16.47 16.21
CA LYS A 223 -20.26 16.12 16.94
C LYS A 223 -20.48 16.33 18.45
#